data_AF-A0A359D6H5-F1
#
_entry.id   AF-A0A359D6H5-F1
#
_cell.length_a   1.000
_cell.length_b   1.000
_cell.length_c   1.000
_cell.angle_alpha   90.00
_cell.angle_beta   90.00
_cell.angle_gamma   90.00
#
_symmetry.space_group_name_H-M   'P 1'
#
loop_
_entity.id
_entity.type
_entity.pdbx_description
1 polymer ?
#
loop_
_entity_poly.entity_id
_entity_poly.type
_entity_poly.pdbx_seq_one_letter_code
_entity_poly.pdbx_strand_id
1 'polypeptide(L)'
;MQQLAARWFRSELQQLEQTGDFKVFLLQGTSTSHETPHGAIEHQPWESLRFATEEGFDLDPRETALPYVLRTLKAENIPTPAADSRPLIDLCDAFWSHLLHLSDIAKLRDSGDWITQPKVLDAEPLSIAQAPTKSKTLLELFQAYSEAKRLDDGDNRSTNKTLSEFGSTVRRFIELFGNLPLNKIDRGTIQDYRAKLARFPTKAKGAGSLTAPELIAKAEAEQLPTLSPATVHNKLSAISAVLGHAVRMDWIKENPIEASGIAKAAGRAASTKGARRRKDYSAKELLKIFSSPAFTKDGWRLPRSDFGQAFYWLPLLMYYTGARREELAQLAARDVLTDEAGVPCLSILAAQEEADAGRTVKNQGSRRMVPLHDDLITLGFLEYSGSQAADGQLFPMLKPNPGGYYSVNWGKAWANYLRKTVNLDSTASPAHGFRHTFKTLCRQAGIPEDIHDAITGHTDGSVSREYGCMPLSRIAEELRKLPPVPAIL
;
A
#
# COMPACT_ATOMS: atom_id res chain seq x y z
N MET A 1 -26.93 31.20 -8.77
CA MET A 1 -27.26 32.38 -7.94
C MET A 1 -28.65 32.24 -7.34
N GLN A 2 -29.72 32.15 -8.14
CA GLN A 2 -31.09 31.92 -7.65
C GLN A 2 -31.24 30.66 -6.78
N GLN A 3 -30.63 29.54 -7.17
CA GLN A 3 -30.60 28.31 -6.34
C GLN A 3 -29.87 28.49 -4.99
N LEU A 4 -28.86 29.37 -4.93
CA LEU A 4 -28.13 29.65 -3.68
C LEU A 4 -28.97 30.52 -2.74
N ALA A 5 -29.64 31.54 -3.29
CA ALA A 5 -30.60 32.37 -2.56
C ALA A 5 -31.81 31.56 -2.08
N ALA A 6 -32.34 30.65 -2.89
CA ALA A 6 -33.44 29.75 -2.53
C ALA A 6 -33.08 28.76 -1.40
N ARG A 7 -31.84 28.28 -1.35
CA ARG A 7 -31.34 27.46 -0.24
C ARG A 7 -31.23 28.27 1.06
N TRP A 8 -30.63 29.45 0.98
CA TRP A 8 -30.55 30.37 2.10
C TRP A 8 -31.95 30.71 2.64
N PHE A 9 -32.88 31.10 1.76
CA PHE A 9 -34.27 31.38 2.11
C PHE A 9 -34.92 30.25 2.92
N ARG A 10 -34.78 29.00 2.46
CA ARG A 10 -35.37 27.83 3.14
C ARG A 10 -34.76 27.60 4.53
N SER A 11 -33.44 27.80 4.66
CA SER A 11 -32.75 27.68 5.94
C SER A 11 -33.21 28.75 6.93
N GLU A 12 -33.32 30.02 6.49
CA GLU A 12 -33.80 31.10 7.36
C GLU A 12 -35.26 30.92 7.74
N LEU A 13 -36.14 30.58 6.78
CA LEU A 13 -37.55 30.37 7.07
C LEU A 13 -37.75 29.24 8.08
N GLN A 14 -37.03 28.12 7.93
CA GLN A 14 -37.07 27.03 8.89
C GLN A 14 -36.63 27.48 10.28
N GLN A 15 -35.60 28.34 10.38
CA GLN A 15 -35.14 28.88 11.65
C GLN A 15 -36.17 29.83 12.27
N LEU A 16 -36.81 30.70 11.47
CA LEU A 16 -37.86 31.60 11.94
C LEU A 16 -39.06 30.82 12.46
N GLU A 17 -39.53 29.81 11.73
CA GLU A 17 -40.66 28.99 12.14
C GLU A 17 -40.36 28.15 13.39
N GLN A 18 -39.10 27.76 13.61
CA GLN A 18 -38.66 27.06 14.83
C GLN A 18 -38.55 27.98 16.04
N THR A 19 -38.08 29.21 15.85
CA THR A 19 -37.81 30.17 16.94
C THR A 19 -39.01 31.05 17.27
N GLY A 20 -39.91 31.25 16.31
CA GLY A 20 -41.02 32.20 16.39
C GLY A 20 -40.59 33.67 16.26
N ASP A 21 -39.32 33.95 16.00
CA ASP A 21 -38.78 35.32 15.97
C ASP A 21 -38.85 35.95 14.58
N PHE A 22 -40.07 36.26 14.12
CA PHE A 22 -40.32 36.80 12.78
C PHE A 22 -39.88 38.27 12.62
N LYS A 23 -39.73 39.01 13.73
CA LYS A 23 -39.40 40.44 13.73
C LYS A 23 -37.99 40.74 13.20
N VAL A 24 -37.10 39.74 13.19
CA VAL A 24 -35.74 39.85 12.64
C VAL A 24 -35.73 40.27 11.16
N PHE A 25 -36.80 39.97 10.42
CA PHE A 25 -36.94 40.32 9.01
C PHE A 25 -38.01 41.39 8.75
N LEU A 26 -38.46 42.12 9.78
CA LEU A 26 -39.45 43.19 9.68
C LEU A 26 -38.86 44.52 10.16
N LEU A 27 -39.46 45.62 9.72
CA LEU A 27 -39.10 46.98 10.16
C LEU A 27 -40.25 47.62 10.92
N GLN A 28 -39.95 48.55 11.83
CA GLN A 28 -40.99 49.33 12.48
C GLN A 28 -41.50 50.40 11.51
N GLY A 29 -42.78 50.36 11.20
CA GLY A 29 -43.48 51.34 10.40
C GLY A 29 -43.74 52.64 11.15
N THR A 30 -44.33 53.61 10.45
CA THR A 30 -44.65 54.92 11.00
C THR A 30 -45.64 54.81 12.15
N SER A 31 -45.37 55.53 13.24
CA SER A 31 -46.27 55.55 14.40
C SER A 31 -47.58 56.24 14.05
N THR A 32 -48.70 55.54 14.30
CA THR A 32 -50.02 56.14 14.29
C THR A 32 -50.50 56.32 15.73
N SER A 33 -50.93 57.54 16.07
CA SER A 33 -51.51 57.85 17.37
C SER A 33 -53.03 57.91 17.24
N HIS A 34 -53.73 57.13 18.05
CA HIS A 34 -55.18 57.17 18.17
C HIS A 34 -55.58 57.64 19.57
N GLU A 35 -56.35 58.73 19.65
CA GLU A 35 -56.91 59.18 20.92
C GLU A 35 -58.03 58.24 21.39
N THR A 36 -57.89 57.73 22.60
CA THR A 36 -58.93 56.96 23.29
C THR A 36 -59.39 57.70 24.54
N PRO A 37 -60.57 57.37 25.11
CA PRO A 37 -61.03 57.94 26.38
C PRO A 37 -60.08 57.75 27.58
N HIS A 38 -59.03 56.92 27.42
CA HIS A 38 -58.01 56.62 28.43
C HIS A 38 -56.61 57.15 28.09
N GLY A 39 -56.48 57.97 27.05
CA GLY A 39 -55.22 58.55 26.57
C GLY A 39 -54.90 58.21 25.11
N ALA A 40 -53.88 58.87 24.56
CA ALA A 40 -53.37 58.57 23.23
C ALA A 40 -52.62 57.22 23.26
N ILE A 41 -53.01 56.29 22.39
CA ILE A 41 -52.29 55.03 22.18
C ILE A 41 -51.49 55.18 20.89
N GLU A 42 -50.16 55.12 21.02
CA GLU A 42 -49.25 55.03 19.88
C GLU A 42 -49.10 53.57 19.47
N HIS A 43 -49.36 53.29 18.20
CA HIS A 43 -49.15 51.99 17.58
C HIS A 43 -48.08 52.11 16.50
N GLN A 44 -47.04 51.30 16.58
CA GLN A 44 -46.01 51.16 15.55
C GLN A 44 -46.10 49.74 14.97
N PRO A 45 -46.68 49.56 13.78
CA PRO A 45 -46.79 48.24 13.18
C PRO A 45 -45.40 47.74 12.73
N TRP A 46 -45.19 46.43 12.77
CA TRP A 46 -44.05 45.80 12.10
C TRP A 46 -44.40 45.56 10.64
N GLU A 47 -43.63 46.08 9.69
CA GLU A 47 -43.90 45.97 8.26
C GLU A 47 -42.86 45.14 7.53
N SER A 48 -43.24 44.56 6.40
CA SER A 48 -42.29 43.83 5.56
C SER A 48 -41.33 44.79 4.86
N LEU A 49 -40.15 44.29 4.48
CA LEU A 49 -39.16 45.05 3.73
C LEU A 49 -39.71 45.54 2.40
N ARG A 50 -40.61 44.78 1.76
CA ARG A 50 -41.26 45.20 0.51
C ARG A 50 -42.15 46.41 0.74
N PHE A 51 -43.00 46.36 1.75
CA PHE A 51 -43.86 47.48 2.12
C PHE A 51 -43.01 48.72 2.47
N ALA A 52 -41.96 48.55 3.27
CA ALA A 52 -41.05 49.65 3.61
C ALA A 52 -40.43 50.29 2.36
N THR A 53 -39.99 49.51 1.37
CA THR A 53 -39.45 50.07 0.12
C THR A 53 -40.50 50.80 -0.72
N GLU A 54 -41.76 50.37 -0.69
CA GLU A 54 -42.86 51.02 -1.41
C GLU A 54 -43.28 52.34 -0.75
N GLU A 55 -43.20 52.42 0.59
CA GLU A 55 -43.46 53.62 1.40
C GLU A 55 -42.27 54.61 1.44
N GLY A 56 -41.20 54.32 0.69
CA GLY A 56 -40.07 55.23 0.53
C GLY A 56 -39.03 55.19 1.65
N PHE A 57 -38.94 54.09 2.41
CA PHE A 57 -37.81 53.87 3.32
C PHE A 57 -36.52 53.71 2.51
N ASP A 58 -35.44 54.39 2.94
CA ASP A 58 -34.14 54.34 2.30
C ASP A 58 -33.41 53.02 2.62
N LEU A 59 -33.67 52.00 1.79
CA LEU A 59 -33.06 50.67 1.89
C LEU A 59 -32.27 50.39 0.62
N ASP A 60 -30.93 50.37 0.71
CA ASP A 60 -30.08 49.92 -0.40
C ASP A 60 -30.20 48.38 -0.54
N PRO A 61 -30.69 47.86 -1.68
CA PRO A 61 -30.84 46.42 -1.89
C PRO A 61 -29.55 45.62 -1.73
N ARG A 62 -28.42 46.19 -2.15
CA ARG A 62 -27.11 45.52 -2.12
C ARG A 62 -26.52 45.54 -0.72
N GLU A 63 -26.53 46.68 -0.05
CA GLU A 63 -26.02 46.77 1.33
C GLU A 63 -26.81 45.87 2.27
N THR A 64 -28.13 45.81 2.08
CA THR A 64 -29.01 44.97 2.90
C THR A 64 -28.82 43.47 2.61
N ALA A 65 -28.64 43.07 1.34
CA ALA A 65 -28.48 41.66 0.98
C ALA A 65 -27.06 41.11 1.20
N LEU A 66 -26.02 41.96 1.14
CA LEU A 66 -24.61 41.54 1.14
C LEU A 66 -24.20 40.69 2.36
N PRO A 67 -24.59 41.02 3.61
CA PRO A 67 -24.25 40.19 4.78
C PRO A 67 -24.72 38.73 4.64
N TYR A 68 -25.93 38.54 4.08
CA TYR A 68 -26.50 37.21 3.86
C TYR A 68 -25.78 36.47 2.73
N VAL A 69 -25.43 37.17 1.65
CA VAL A 69 -24.63 36.60 0.54
C VAL A 69 -23.28 36.10 1.08
N LEU A 70 -22.55 36.93 1.83
CA LEU A 70 -21.23 36.57 2.36
C LEU A 70 -21.31 35.40 3.35
N ARG A 71 -22.34 35.39 4.22
CA ARG A 71 -22.58 34.28 5.15
C ARG A 71 -22.83 32.96 4.40
N THR A 72 -23.66 32.97 3.37
CA THR A 72 -23.99 31.77 2.59
C THR A 72 -22.82 31.28 1.75
N LEU A 73 -22.05 32.19 1.11
CA LEU A 73 -20.84 31.81 0.37
C LEU A 73 -19.81 31.12 1.28
N LYS A 74 -19.61 31.65 2.50
CA LYS A 74 -18.73 31.04 3.50
C LYS A 74 -19.23 29.67 3.97
N ALA A 75 -20.53 29.53 4.23
CA ALA A 75 -21.12 28.26 4.66
C ALA A 75 -21.01 27.16 3.61
N GLU A 76 -21.15 27.51 2.33
CA GLU A 76 -21.08 26.59 1.18
C GLU A 76 -19.65 26.45 0.61
N ASN A 77 -18.65 27.05 1.27
CA ASN A 77 -17.23 27.04 0.88
C ASN A 77 -16.98 27.54 -0.57
N ILE A 78 -17.73 28.54 -0.99
CA ILE A 78 -17.64 29.18 -2.32
C ILE A 78 -16.77 30.45 -2.20
N PRO A 79 -15.73 30.63 -3.05
CA PRO A 79 -14.91 31.84 -3.03
C PRO A 79 -15.73 33.11 -3.24
N THR A 80 -15.46 34.15 -2.44
CA THR A 80 -16.13 35.44 -2.56
C THR A 80 -15.69 36.16 -3.85
N PRO A 81 -16.63 36.58 -4.72
CA PRO A 81 -16.29 37.39 -5.89
C PRO A 81 -15.75 38.77 -5.48
N ALA A 82 -15.02 39.44 -6.38
CA ALA A 82 -14.52 40.79 -6.11
C ALA A 82 -15.67 41.80 -5.89
N ALA A 83 -15.43 42.83 -5.08
CA ALA A 83 -16.46 43.77 -4.58
C ALA A 83 -17.30 44.43 -5.69
N ASP A 84 -16.68 44.83 -6.80
CA ASP A 84 -17.37 45.48 -7.93
C ASP A 84 -17.69 44.51 -9.08
N SER A 85 -17.60 43.20 -8.83
CA SER A 85 -17.77 42.21 -9.89
C SER A 85 -19.24 41.96 -10.20
N ARG A 86 -19.56 41.78 -11.49
CA ARG A 86 -20.90 41.41 -11.95
C ARG A 86 -21.51 40.21 -11.21
N PRO A 87 -20.74 39.14 -10.89
CA PRO A 87 -21.28 38.02 -10.12
C PRO A 87 -21.72 38.36 -8.69
N LEU A 88 -21.05 39.30 -8.01
CA LEU A 88 -21.49 39.73 -6.67
C LEU A 88 -22.79 40.53 -6.77
N ILE A 89 -22.88 41.40 -7.78
CA ILE A 89 -24.10 42.18 -8.06
C ILE A 89 -25.29 41.24 -8.31
N ASP A 90 -25.14 40.27 -9.21
CA ASP A 90 -26.23 39.34 -9.54
C ASP A 90 -26.59 38.43 -8.34
N LEU A 91 -25.65 38.15 -7.43
CA LEU A 91 -25.92 37.46 -6.17
C LEU A 91 -26.73 38.33 -5.20
N CYS A 92 -26.33 39.59 -5.01
CA CYS A 92 -27.07 40.55 -4.19
C CYS A 92 -28.49 40.74 -4.71
N ASP A 93 -28.69 40.88 -6.02
CA ASP A 93 -30.03 41.02 -6.62
C ASP A 93 -30.90 39.77 -6.39
N ALA A 94 -30.30 38.57 -6.51
CA ALA A 94 -31.00 37.31 -6.26
C ALA A 94 -31.39 37.14 -4.77
N PHE A 95 -30.49 37.48 -3.86
CA PHE A 95 -30.74 37.44 -2.42
C PHE A 95 -31.74 38.49 -1.98
N TRP A 96 -31.68 39.70 -2.55
CA TRP A 96 -32.64 40.77 -2.28
C TRP A 96 -34.07 40.35 -2.60
N SER A 97 -34.30 39.78 -3.79
CA SER A 97 -35.63 39.27 -4.17
C SER A 97 -36.16 38.20 -3.19
N HIS A 98 -35.29 37.30 -2.74
CA HIS A 98 -35.64 36.28 -1.75
C HIS A 98 -35.82 36.86 -0.34
N LEU A 99 -35.05 37.89 0.03
CA LEU A 99 -35.15 38.58 1.32
C LEU A 99 -36.47 39.33 1.45
N LEU A 100 -36.90 40.04 0.39
CA LEU A 100 -38.22 40.67 0.34
C LEU A 100 -39.33 39.62 0.55
N HIS A 101 -39.25 38.50 -0.17
CA HIS A 101 -40.22 37.43 -0.03
C HIS A 101 -40.18 36.77 1.36
N LEU A 102 -38.99 36.60 1.96
CA LEU A 102 -38.86 36.06 3.31
C LEU A 102 -39.52 36.98 4.34
N SER A 103 -39.32 38.28 4.17
CA SER A 103 -39.94 39.32 4.99
C SER A 103 -41.47 39.33 4.85
N ASP A 104 -41.99 39.17 3.64
CA ASP A 104 -43.44 39.05 3.40
C ASP A 104 -44.03 37.82 4.13
N ILE A 105 -43.35 36.67 4.04
CA ILE A 105 -43.77 35.46 4.76
C ILE A 105 -43.64 35.64 6.27
N ALA A 106 -42.58 36.28 6.76
CA ALA A 106 -42.40 36.57 8.18
C ALA A 106 -43.54 37.45 8.72
N LYS A 107 -43.98 38.47 7.95
CA LYS A 107 -45.11 39.32 8.30
C LYS A 107 -46.42 38.52 8.38
N LEU A 108 -46.67 37.63 7.43
CA LEU A 108 -47.84 36.75 7.43
C LEU A 108 -47.84 35.83 8.67
N ARG A 109 -46.70 35.21 8.98
CA ARG A 109 -46.55 34.34 10.16
C ARG A 109 -46.74 35.10 11.48
N ASP A 110 -46.18 36.31 11.60
CA ASP A 110 -46.37 37.20 12.76
C ASP A 110 -47.84 37.60 12.94
N SER A 111 -48.57 37.81 11.83
CA SER A 111 -50.02 38.08 11.84
C SER A 111 -50.91 36.85 12.05
N GLY A 112 -50.33 35.65 12.15
CA GLY A 112 -51.04 34.40 12.38
C GLY A 112 -51.52 33.65 11.12
N ASP A 113 -51.13 34.06 9.91
CA ASP A 113 -51.36 33.27 8.69
C ASP A 113 -50.26 32.22 8.49
N TRP A 114 -50.64 30.97 8.73
CA TRP A 114 -49.81 29.77 8.53
C TRP A 114 -50.20 28.95 7.29
N ILE A 115 -51.26 29.35 6.59
CA ILE A 115 -51.82 28.61 5.45
C ILE A 115 -51.03 28.95 4.19
N THR A 116 -50.61 30.21 4.04
CA THR A 116 -49.85 30.66 2.88
C THR A 116 -48.49 29.95 2.79
N GLN A 117 -48.26 29.26 1.67
CA GLN A 117 -47.03 28.54 1.38
C GLN A 117 -46.03 29.44 0.62
N PRO A 118 -44.74 29.44 1.00
CA PRO A 118 -43.72 30.23 0.31
C PRO A 118 -43.46 29.69 -1.11
N LYS A 119 -43.52 30.56 -2.11
CA LYS A 119 -43.14 30.24 -3.50
C LYS A 119 -41.62 30.38 -3.71
N VAL A 120 -40.87 29.33 -3.39
CA VAL A 120 -39.41 29.27 -3.57
C VAL A 120 -39.02 28.15 -4.53
N LEU A 121 -37.91 28.30 -5.25
CA LEU A 121 -37.39 27.27 -6.14
C LEU A 121 -37.16 25.95 -5.39
N ASP A 122 -37.48 24.84 -6.07
CA ASP A 122 -37.24 23.49 -5.55
C ASP A 122 -35.75 23.23 -5.30
N ALA A 123 -35.49 22.29 -4.38
CA ALA A 123 -34.16 21.92 -3.96
C ALA A 123 -33.38 21.19 -5.06
N GLU A 124 -32.64 21.93 -5.88
CA GLU A 124 -31.74 21.35 -6.86
C GLU A 124 -30.28 21.33 -6.36
N PRO A 125 -29.48 20.34 -6.78
CA PRO A 125 -28.03 20.37 -6.56
C PRO A 125 -27.43 21.61 -7.25
N LEU A 126 -26.68 22.42 -6.51
CA LEU A 126 -25.95 23.55 -7.09
C LEU A 126 -24.99 23.01 -8.15
N SER A 127 -25.04 23.53 -9.39
CA SER A 127 -24.11 23.18 -10.47
C SER A 127 -22.63 23.49 -10.17
N ILE A 128 -22.35 24.14 -9.03
CA ILE A 128 -20.99 24.45 -8.53
C ILE A 128 -20.48 23.31 -7.61
N ALA A 129 -21.34 22.38 -7.19
CA ALA A 129 -20.92 21.17 -6.51
C ALA A 129 -20.22 20.23 -7.51
N GLN A 130 -18.90 20.35 -7.53
CA GLN A 130 -17.95 19.55 -8.32
C GLN A 130 -18.06 19.76 -9.83
N ALA A 131 -17.43 20.83 -10.33
CA ALA A 131 -16.65 20.64 -11.54
C ALA A 131 -15.75 19.41 -11.29
N PRO A 132 -15.80 18.36 -12.12
CA PRO A 132 -14.88 17.25 -11.95
C PRO A 132 -13.48 17.81 -12.17
N THR A 133 -12.77 18.15 -11.09
CA THR A 133 -11.31 18.08 -11.10
C THR A 133 -11.02 16.72 -11.71
N LYS A 134 -10.38 16.69 -12.87
CA LYS A 134 -9.94 15.48 -13.57
C LYS A 134 -8.92 14.76 -12.69
N SER A 135 -9.40 14.19 -11.59
CA SER A 135 -8.62 13.39 -10.68
C SER A 135 -8.32 12.11 -11.44
N LYS A 136 -7.03 11.81 -11.55
CA LYS A 136 -6.57 10.53 -12.07
C LYS A 136 -7.21 9.39 -11.29
N THR A 137 -7.33 8.24 -11.93
CA THR A 137 -7.84 7.02 -11.33
C THR A 137 -6.70 6.17 -10.77
N LEU A 138 -7.04 5.19 -9.92
CA LEU A 138 -6.04 4.24 -9.40
C LEU A 138 -5.33 3.46 -10.51
N LEU A 139 -6.05 3.12 -11.59
CA LEU A 139 -5.45 2.43 -12.73
C LEU A 139 -4.44 3.30 -13.48
N GLU A 140 -4.78 4.56 -13.77
CA GLU A 140 -3.84 5.51 -14.38
C GLU A 140 -2.60 5.74 -13.49
N LEU A 141 -2.81 5.84 -12.18
CA LEU A 141 -1.69 5.93 -11.23
C LEU A 141 -0.79 4.70 -11.28
N PHE A 142 -1.37 3.50 -11.33
CA PHE A 142 -0.58 2.28 -11.41
C PHE A 142 0.21 2.17 -12.72
N GLN A 143 -0.34 2.68 -13.83
CA GLN A 143 0.37 2.78 -15.11
C GLN A 143 1.57 3.72 -14.99
N ALA A 144 1.37 4.94 -14.50
CA ALA A 144 2.44 5.92 -14.28
C ALA A 144 3.53 5.39 -13.33
N TYR A 145 3.12 4.75 -12.23
CA TYR A 145 4.05 4.08 -11.31
C TYR A 145 4.85 2.97 -11.99
N SER A 146 4.23 2.19 -12.88
CA SER A 146 4.87 1.09 -13.58
C SER A 146 5.93 1.58 -14.58
N GLU A 147 5.63 2.66 -15.30
CA GLU A 147 6.56 3.32 -16.22
C GLU A 147 7.75 3.91 -15.46
N ALA A 148 7.48 4.72 -14.42
CA ALA A 148 8.51 5.31 -13.57
C ALA A 148 9.42 4.23 -12.97
N LYS A 149 8.86 3.14 -12.43
CA LYS A 149 9.65 2.06 -11.83
C LYS A 149 10.56 1.36 -12.84
N ARG A 150 10.13 1.21 -14.10
CA ARG A 150 10.99 0.63 -15.16
C ARG A 150 12.11 1.56 -15.58
N LEU A 151 11.88 2.88 -15.54
CA LEU A 151 12.91 3.88 -15.79
C LEU A 151 13.95 3.90 -14.65
N ASP A 152 13.49 3.89 -13.41
CA ASP A 152 14.36 4.00 -12.23
C ASP A 152 15.14 2.71 -11.94
N ASP A 153 14.45 1.55 -11.97
CA ASP A 153 15.04 0.25 -11.56
C ASP A 153 15.45 -0.62 -12.76
N GLY A 154 15.19 -0.17 -14.00
CA GLY A 154 15.37 -0.93 -15.23
C GLY A 154 14.27 -1.97 -15.50
N ASP A 155 14.07 -2.30 -16.78
CA ASP A 155 13.10 -3.32 -17.22
C ASP A 155 13.65 -4.75 -17.10
N ASN A 156 13.82 -5.20 -15.87
CA ASN A 156 14.34 -6.52 -15.54
C ASN A 156 13.31 -7.42 -14.85
N ARG A 157 13.61 -8.72 -14.70
CA ARG A 157 12.70 -9.70 -14.10
C ARG A 157 12.33 -9.43 -12.63
N SER A 158 13.15 -8.67 -11.89
CA SER A 158 12.85 -8.27 -10.50
C SER A 158 11.78 -7.19 -10.50
N THR A 159 12.00 -6.13 -11.28
CA THR A 159 11.06 -5.02 -11.50
C THR A 159 9.71 -5.55 -11.98
N ASN A 160 9.71 -6.37 -13.04
CA ASN A 160 8.49 -6.94 -13.60
C ASN A 160 7.74 -7.87 -12.63
N LYS A 161 8.46 -8.57 -11.75
CA LYS A 161 7.83 -9.35 -10.68
C LYS A 161 7.12 -8.44 -9.68
N THR A 162 7.77 -7.38 -9.20
CA THR A 162 7.12 -6.41 -8.30
C THR A 162 5.90 -5.77 -8.96
N LEU A 163 5.99 -5.36 -10.22
CA LEU A 163 4.86 -4.81 -10.97
C LEU A 163 3.73 -5.82 -11.13
N SER A 164 4.02 -7.10 -11.39
CA SER A 164 3.00 -8.15 -11.46
C SER A 164 2.28 -8.37 -10.12
N GLU A 165 3.02 -8.38 -9.01
CA GLU A 165 2.47 -8.51 -7.66
C GLU A 165 1.62 -7.29 -7.26
N PHE A 166 2.10 -6.09 -7.56
CA PHE A 166 1.40 -4.84 -7.27
C PHE A 166 0.16 -4.72 -8.15
N GLY A 167 0.26 -4.99 -9.45
CA GLY A 167 -0.84 -4.97 -10.40
C GLY A 167 -1.93 -5.97 -10.04
N SER A 168 -1.56 -7.16 -9.54
CA SER A 168 -2.53 -8.12 -9.01
C SER A 168 -3.25 -7.60 -7.76
N THR A 169 -2.56 -6.82 -6.92
CA THR A 169 -3.14 -6.21 -5.71
C THR A 169 -4.07 -5.04 -6.07
N VAL A 170 -3.65 -4.18 -7.01
CA VAL A 170 -4.45 -3.09 -7.56
C VAL A 170 -5.71 -3.62 -8.24
N ARG A 171 -5.60 -4.68 -9.06
CA ARG A 171 -6.76 -5.32 -9.69
C ARG A 171 -7.78 -5.78 -8.65
N ARG A 172 -7.33 -6.45 -7.58
CA ARG A 172 -8.22 -6.89 -6.49
C ARG A 172 -8.83 -5.72 -5.71
N PHE A 173 -8.14 -4.58 -5.59
CA PHE A 173 -8.73 -3.36 -5.03
C PHE A 173 -9.85 -2.85 -5.94
N ILE A 174 -9.59 -2.74 -7.25
CA ILE A 174 -10.56 -2.28 -8.25
C ILE A 174 -11.79 -3.19 -8.31
N GLU A 175 -11.63 -4.50 -8.20
CA GLU A 175 -12.77 -5.43 -8.12
C GLU A 175 -13.65 -5.22 -6.87
N LEU A 176 -13.11 -4.68 -5.78
CA LEU A 176 -13.84 -4.48 -4.51
C LEU A 176 -14.49 -3.08 -4.38
N PHE A 177 -13.94 -2.08 -5.05
CA PHE A 177 -14.32 -0.66 -4.87
C PHE A 177 -14.53 0.09 -6.20
N GLY A 178 -14.28 -0.53 -7.35
CA GLY A 178 -14.24 0.12 -8.65
C GLY A 178 -12.92 0.84 -8.92
N ASN A 179 -12.77 1.36 -10.15
CA ASN A 179 -11.63 2.19 -10.53
C ASN A 179 -11.83 3.63 -10.05
N LEU A 180 -11.74 3.83 -8.73
CA LEU A 180 -12.02 5.12 -8.09
C LEU A 180 -11.03 6.20 -8.54
N PRO A 181 -11.49 7.46 -8.67
CA PRO A 181 -10.59 8.60 -8.74
C PRO A 181 -9.81 8.74 -7.43
N LEU A 182 -8.54 9.15 -7.51
CA LEU A 182 -7.63 9.20 -6.36
C LEU A 182 -8.16 10.06 -5.21
N ASN A 183 -8.87 11.15 -5.49
CA ASN A 183 -9.49 12.00 -4.47
C ASN A 183 -10.66 11.34 -3.70
N LYS A 184 -11.14 10.18 -4.13
CA LYS A 184 -12.13 9.36 -3.41
C LYS A 184 -11.50 8.20 -2.65
N ILE A 185 -10.19 7.99 -2.75
CA ILE A 185 -9.47 6.99 -1.96
C ILE A 185 -9.03 7.65 -0.65
N ASP A 186 -9.92 7.65 0.33
CA ASP A 186 -9.68 8.24 1.64
C ASP A 186 -9.36 7.18 2.72
N ARG A 187 -9.17 7.63 3.97
CA ARG A 187 -8.87 6.75 5.10
C ARG A 187 -10.00 5.75 5.37
N GLY A 188 -11.26 6.13 5.14
CA GLY A 188 -12.43 5.25 5.30
C GLY A 188 -12.41 4.11 4.28
N THR A 189 -12.17 4.44 3.01
CA THR A 189 -12.04 3.46 1.91
C THR A 189 -10.93 2.45 2.19
N ILE A 190 -9.78 2.91 2.68
CA ILE A 190 -8.65 2.05 3.04
C ILE A 190 -9.00 1.14 4.25
N GLN A 191 -9.78 1.64 5.21
CA GLN A 191 -10.23 0.85 6.36
C GLN A 191 -11.16 -0.28 5.93
N ASP A 192 -12.10 0.01 5.04
CA ASP A 192 -12.97 -1.00 4.43
C ASP A 192 -12.17 -2.00 3.59
N TYR A 193 -11.16 -1.54 2.85
CA TYR A 193 -10.29 -2.42 2.08
C TYR A 193 -9.53 -3.40 2.99
N ARG A 194 -8.99 -2.94 4.12
CA ARG A 194 -8.35 -3.83 5.11
C ARG A 194 -9.35 -4.86 5.65
N ALA A 195 -10.58 -4.44 5.98
CA ALA A 195 -11.60 -5.34 6.51
C ALA A 195 -11.95 -6.44 5.49
N LYS A 196 -12.14 -6.07 4.22
CA LYS A 196 -12.38 -7.02 3.11
C LYS A 196 -11.17 -7.94 2.88
N LEU A 197 -9.94 -7.42 2.93
CA LEU A 197 -8.71 -8.22 2.80
C LEU A 197 -8.58 -9.30 3.89
N ALA A 198 -9.01 -9.01 5.12
CA ALA A 198 -8.96 -9.97 6.22
C ALA A 198 -9.93 -11.16 6.04
N ARG A 199 -10.98 -10.98 5.22
CA ARG A 199 -11.94 -12.03 4.85
C ARG A 199 -11.55 -12.79 3.58
N PHE A 200 -10.48 -12.36 2.91
CA PHE A 200 -10.04 -12.95 1.65
C PHE A 200 -9.42 -14.35 1.89
N PRO A 201 -9.71 -15.37 1.07
CA PRO A 201 -9.17 -16.71 1.27
C PRO A 201 -7.68 -16.78 0.93
N THR A 202 -6.93 -17.63 1.64
CA THR A 202 -5.54 -17.97 1.32
C THR A 202 -5.42 -18.80 0.05
N LYS A 203 -6.35 -19.74 -0.14
CA LYS A 203 -6.49 -20.59 -1.32
C LYS A 203 -7.97 -20.90 -1.52
N ALA A 204 -8.44 -20.84 -2.76
CA ALA A 204 -9.77 -21.29 -3.14
C ALA A 204 -9.69 -22.02 -4.49
N LYS A 205 -10.43 -23.12 -4.64
CA LYS A 205 -10.54 -23.82 -5.94
C LYS A 205 -11.29 -22.92 -6.92
N GLY A 206 -10.79 -22.83 -8.15
CA GLY A 206 -11.38 -21.98 -9.19
C GLY A 206 -11.14 -20.48 -9.01
N ALA A 207 -10.22 -20.07 -8.13
CA ALA A 207 -10.00 -18.65 -7.81
C ALA A 207 -9.60 -17.77 -9.01
N GLY A 208 -9.15 -18.37 -10.12
CA GLY A 208 -8.82 -17.65 -11.35
C GLY A 208 -10.03 -17.06 -12.07
N SER A 209 -11.22 -17.62 -11.88
CA SER A 209 -12.46 -17.21 -12.56
C SER A 209 -13.38 -16.36 -11.69
N LEU A 210 -13.02 -16.12 -10.43
CA LEU A 210 -13.85 -15.41 -9.46
C LEU A 210 -13.29 -14.01 -9.18
N THR A 211 -14.19 -13.05 -9.08
CA THR A 211 -13.93 -11.68 -8.63
C THR A 211 -13.63 -11.65 -7.13
N ALA A 212 -13.06 -10.55 -6.66
CA ALA A 212 -12.73 -10.37 -5.24
C ALA A 212 -13.95 -10.51 -4.30
N PRO A 213 -15.14 -9.94 -4.60
CA PRO A 213 -16.34 -10.17 -3.79
C PRO A 213 -16.77 -11.64 -3.76
N GLU A 214 -16.78 -12.32 -4.90
CA GLU A 214 -17.17 -13.74 -5.00
C GLU A 214 -16.21 -14.64 -4.22
N LEU A 215 -14.92 -14.32 -4.21
CA LEU A 215 -13.92 -15.03 -3.41
C LEU A 215 -14.15 -14.89 -1.91
N ILE A 216 -14.55 -13.71 -1.45
CA ILE A 216 -14.89 -13.46 -0.05
C ILE A 216 -16.15 -14.24 0.31
N ALA A 217 -17.21 -14.14 -0.51
CA ALA A 217 -18.45 -14.88 -0.30
C ALA A 217 -18.22 -16.40 -0.26
N LYS A 218 -17.38 -16.92 -1.17
CA LYS A 218 -16.97 -18.32 -1.18
C LYS A 218 -16.20 -18.72 0.06
N ALA A 219 -15.26 -17.89 0.51
CA ALA A 219 -14.48 -18.16 1.71
C ALA A 219 -15.38 -18.26 2.95
N GLU A 220 -16.43 -17.46 3.03
CA GLU A 220 -17.42 -17.52 4.11
C GLU A 220 -18.31 -18.75 4.02
N ALA A 221 -18.86 -19.03 2.84
CA ALA A 221 -19.73 -20.18 2.62
C ALA A 221 -19.01 -21.51 2.89
N GLU A 222 -17.74 -21.63 2.49
CA GLU A 222 -16.92 -22.83 2.65
C GLU A 222 -16.02 -22.79 3.90
N GLN A 223 -16.10 -21.74 4.72
CA GLN A 223 -15.26 -21.53 5.92
C GLN A 223 -13.74 -21.70 5.64
N LEU A 224 -13.28 -21.14 4.53
CA LEU A 224 -11.89 -21.28 4.08
C LEU A 224 -10.93 -20.46 4.96
N PRO A 225 -9.68 -20.92 5.15
CA PRO A 225 -8.66 -20.14 5.86
C PRO A 225 -8.36 -18.81 5.15
N THR A 226 -8.43 -17.70 5.89
CA THR A 226 -8.25 -16.35 5.35
C THR A 226 -6.82 -15.81 5.51
N LEU A 227 -6.54 -14.68 4.87
CA LEU A 227 -5.21 -14.07 4.84
C LEU A 227 -4.67 -13.76 6.25
N SER A 228 -3.39 -14.05 6.43
CA SER A 228 -2.68 -13.68 7.65
C SER A 228 -2.51 -12.15 7.76
N PRO A 229 -2.36 -11.59 8.98
CA PRO A 229 -2.06 -10.18 9.15
C PRO A 229 -0.80 -9.71 8.39
N ALA A 230 0.21 -10.58 8.26
CA ALA A 230 1.41 -10.29 7.48
C ALA A 230 1.10 -10.13 5.98
N THR A 231 0.23 -10.98 5.44
CA THR A 231 -0.19 -10.90 4.03
C THR A 231 -1.05 -9.67 3.79
N VAL A 232 -1.94 -9.32 4.73
CA VAL A 232 -2.72 -8.08 4.68
C VAL A 232 -1.81 -6.86 4.70
N HIS A 233 -0.81 -6.83 5.60
CA HIS A 233 0.20 -5.78 5.64
C HIS A 233 0.90 -5.64 4.30
N ASN A 234 1.40 -6.73 3.70
CA ASN A 234 2.11 -6.68 2.42
C ASN A 234 1.24 -6.12 1.28
N LYS A 235 -0.05 -6.48 1.24
CA LYS A 235 -1.00 -5.95 0.25
C LYS A 235 -1.27 -4.46 0.45
N LEU A 236 -1.44 -4.02 1.70
CA LEU A 236 -1.57 -2.59 2.02
C LEU A 236 -0.29 -1.83 1.66
N SER A 237 0.89 -2.36 1.96
CA SER A 237 2.17 -1.76 1.62
C SER A 237 2.38 -1.63 0.10
N ALA A 238 1.87 -2.58 -0.70
CA ALA A 238 1.89 -2.49 -2.16
C ALA A 238 1.06 -1.31 -2.67
N ILE A 239 -0.20 -1.16 -2.20
CA ILE A 239 -1.03 0.00 -2.56
C ILE A 239 -0.41 1.30 -2.02
N SER A 240 0.17 1.26 -0.82
CA SER A 240 0.84 2.41 -0.20
C SER A 240 1.99 2.92 -1.06
N ALA A 241 2.82 2.02 -1.61
CA ALA A 241 3.91 2.39 -2.49
C ALA A 241 3.42 3.09 -3.78
N VAL A 242 2.30 2.60 -4.35
CA VAL A 242 1.66 3.21 -5.53
C VAL A 242 1.07 4.58 -5.19
N LEU A 243 0.34 4.71 -4.09
CA LEU A 243 -0.20 6.00 -3.61
C LEU A 243 0.91 6.99 -3.22
N GLY A 244 2.02 6.51 -2.68
CA GLY A 244 3.19 7.34 -2.39
C GLY A 244 3.80 7.96 -3.66
N HIS A 245 3.69 7.30 -4.81
CA HIS A 245 4.06 7.90 -6.09
C HIS A 245 3.11 9.03 -6.49
N ALA A 246 1.80 8.89 -6.24
CA ALA A 246 0.83 9.98 -6.47
C ALA A 246 1.14 11.21 -5.62
N VAL A 247 1.59 11.02 -4.37
CA VAL A 247 2.05 12.13 -3.52
C VAL A 247 3.26 12.82 -4.12
N ARG A 248 4.27 12.07 -4.60
CA ARG A 248 5.46 12.65 -5.24
C ARG A 248 5.14 13.42 -6.52
N MET A 249 4.10 13.02 -7.25
CA MET A 249 3.62 13.70 -8.46
C MET A 249 2.61 14.83 -8.15
N ASP A 250 2.35 15.15 -6.88
CA ASP A 250 1.34 16.10 -6.41
C ASP A 250 -0.10 15.83 -6.93
N TRP A 251 -0.44 14.57 -7.20
CA TRP A 251 -1.80 14.17 -7.61
C TRP A 251 -2.75 14.02 -6.41
N ILE A 252 -2.18 13.73 -5.23
CA ILE A 252 -2.87 13.73 -3.93
C ILE A 252 -1.95 14.35 -2.88
N LYS A 253 -2.53 14.95 -1.84
CA LYS A 253 -1.76 15.66 -0.80
C LYS A 253 -1.14 14.73 0.25
N GLU A 254 -1.76 13.60 0.52
CA GLU A 254 -1.27 12.62 1.49
C GLU A 254 -1.57 11.19 1.03
N ASN A 255 -0.79 10.24 1.54
CA ASN A 255 -1.06 8.82 1.36
C ASN A 255 -2.02 8.33 2.46
N PRO A 256 -3.27 7.94 2.14
CA PRO A 256 -4.27 7.54 3.13
C PRO A 256 -3.89 6.28 3.92
N ILE A 257 -3.05 5.39 3.37
CA ILE A 257 -2.57 4.20 4.08
C ILE A 257 -1.54 4.56 5.15
N GLU A 258 -0.66 5.51 4.85
CA GLU A 258 0.33 6.01 5.81
C GLU A 258 -0.33 6.88 6.88
N ALA A 259 -1.19 7.81 6.46
CA ALA A 259 -1.91 8.73 7.35
C ALA A 259 -2.83 8.01 8.34
N SER A 260 -3.47 6.90 7.94
CA SER A 260 -4.30 6.09 8.84
C SER A 260 -3.50 5.16 9.76
N GLY A 261 -2.20 4.94 9.50
CA GLY A 261 -1.37 3.99 10.27
C GLY A 261 -1.81 2.52 10.13
N ILE A 262 -2.71 2.22 9.20
CA ILE A 262 -3.40 0.93 9.11
C ILE A 262 -2.48 -0.22 8.70
N ALA A 263 -1.51 0.04 7.81
CA ALA A 263 -0.49 -0.93 7.45
C ALA A 263 0.41 -1.24 8.66
N LYS A 264 0.82 -0.22 9.43
CA LYS A 264 1.61 -0.40 10.66
C LYS A 264 0.86 -1.24 11.68
N ALA A 265 -0.44 -1.01 11.86
CA ALA A 265 -1.29 -1.81 12.75
C ALA A 265 -1.35 -3.29 12.33
N ALA A 266 -1.53 -3.58 11.03
CA ALA A 266 -1.49 -4.95 10.51
C ALA A 266 -0.11 -5.61 10.70
N GLY A 267 0.97 -4.84 10.52
CA GLY A 267 2.34 -5.30 10.75
C GLY A 267 2.62 -5.66 12.22
N ARG A 268 2.14 -4.85 13.18
CA ARG A 268 2.24 -5.17 14.62
C ARG A 268 1.51 -6.47 14.96
N ALA A 269 0.30 -6.66 14.43
CA ALA A 269 -0.46 -7.90 14.64
C ALA A 269 0.24 -9.15 14.06
N ALA A 270 0.99 -8.99 12.96
CA ALA A 270 1.80 -10.05 12.39
C ALA A 270 2.99 -10.43 13.29
N SER A 271 3.67 -9.42 13.87
CA SER A 271 4.84 -9.62 14.72
C SER A 271 4.51 -10.42 15.98
N THR A 272 3.40 -10.11 16.67
CA THR A 272 2.98 -10.81 17.90
C THR A 272 2.77 -12.31 17.69
N LYS A 273 2.25 -12.74 16.53
CA LYS A 273 2.09 -14.16 16.19
C LYS A 273 3.38 -14.82 15.71
N GLY A 274 4.25 -14.08 15.02
CA GLY A 274 5.48 -14.61 14.40
C GLY A 274 6.67 -14.72 15.35
N ALA A 275 6.77 -13.87 16.37
CA ALA A 275 7.92 -13.76 17.26
C ALA A 275 8.22 -15.04 18.08
N ARG A 276 7.23 -15.92 18.27
CA ARG A 276 7.40 -17.15 19.06
C ARG A 276 7.99 -18.35 18.29
N ARG A 277 8.11 -18.27 16.95
CA ARG A 277 8.58 -19.42 16.15
C ARG A 277 10.04 -19.27 15.76
N ARG A 278 10.83 -20.31 16.02
CA ARG A 278 12.22 -20.40 15.57
C ARG A 278 12.26 -20.38 14.03
N LYS A 279 13.18 -19.60 13.47
CA LYS A 279 13.32 -19.44 12.01
C LYS A 279 14.49 -20.24 11.42
N ASP A 280 15.47 -20.56 12.25
CA ASP A 280 16.60 -21.45 12.01
C ASP A 280 16.27 -22.90 12.32
N TYR A 281 16.97 -23.82 11.66
CA TYR A 281 16.97 -25.23 12.01
C TYR A 281 17.80 -25.49 13.27
N SER A 282 17.26 -26.31 14.17
CA SER A 282 18.00 -26.90 15.29
C SER A 282 19.00 -27.96 14.82
N ALA A 283 19.97 -28.29 15.68
CA ALA A 283 20.93 -29.35 15.43
C ALA A 283 20.27 -30.71 15.09
N LYS A 284 19.17 -31.06 15.76
CA LYS A 284 18.42 -32.30 15.48
C LYS A 284 17.77 -32.28 14.10
N GLU A 285 17.22 -31.13 13.69
CA GLU A 285 16.63 -30.97 12.36
C GLU A 285 17.69 -31.02 11.27
N LEU A 286 18.84 -30.37 11.47
CA LEU A 286 19.98 -30.42 10.55
C LEU A 286 20.52 -31.83 10.37
N LEU A 287 20.72 -32.56 11.48
CA LEU A 287 21.10 -33.97 11.44
C LEU A 287 20.08 -34.79 10.63
N LYS A 288 18.79 -34.59 10.87
CA LYS A 288 17.74 -35.30 10.13
C LYS A 288 17.75 -34.97 8.63
N ILE A 289 18.02 -33.71 8.27
CA ILE A 289 18.13 -33.27 6.87
C ILE A 289 19.35 -33.90 6.21
N PHE A 290 20.53 -33.79 6.81
CA PHE A 290 21.78 -34.21 6.16
C PHE A 290 22.07 -35.71 6.27
N SER A 291 21.38 -36.45 7.14
CA SER A 291 21.34 -37.92 7.09
C SER A 291 20.27 -38.48 6.14
N SER A 292 19.56 -37.64 5.39
CA SER A 292 18.49 -38.09 4.51
C SER A 292 19.01 -38.69 3.19
N PRO A 293 18.20 -39.46 2.44
CA PRO A 293 18.64 -40.12 1.21
C PRO A 293 19.27 -39.20 0.15
N ALA A 294 19.01 -37.89 0.19
CA ALA A 294 19.59 -36.95 -0.75
C ALA A 294 21.11 -36.81 -0.58
N PHE A 295 21.66 -37.13 0.59
CA PHE A 295 23.06 -36.96 0.93
C PHE A 295 23.82 -38.27 1.12
N THR A 296 23.20 -39.41 0.76
CA THR A 296 23.86 -40.72 0.76
C THR A 296 24.45 -41.03 -0.62
N LYS A 297 25.32 -42.06 -0.70
CA LYS A 297 25.94 -42.49 -1.97
C LYS A 297 24.91 -42.88 -3.05
N ASP A 298 23.78 -43.43 -2.63
CA ASP A 298 22.69 -43.82 -3.54
C ASP A 298 21.96 -42.60 -4.14
N GLY A 299 22.11 -41.44 -3.49
CA GLY A 299 21.46 -40.19 -3.85
C GLY A 299 19.93 -40.25 -3.74
N TRP A 300 19.29 -39.18 -4.18
CA TRP A 300 17.83 -39.13 -4.24
C TRP A 300 17.34 -38.45 -5.50
N ARG A 301 16.35 -39.06 -6.16
CA ARG A 301 15.71 -38.53 -7.37
C ARG A 301 14.21 -38.43 -7.17
N LEU A 302 13.62 -37.33 -7.65
CA LEU A 302 12.17 -37.20 -7.66
C LEU A 302 11.57 -38.13 -8.73
N PRO A 303 10.42 -38.79 -8.45
CA PRO A 303 9.77 -39.66 -9.44
C PRO A 303 9.30 -38.97 -10.72
N ARG A 304 9.08 -37.64 -10.70
CA ARG A 304 8.44 -36.89 -11.80
C ARG A 304 9.25 -35.69 -12.31
N SER A 305 10.44 -35.46 -11.76
CA SER A 305 11.27 -34.32 -12.16
C SER A 305 12.72 -34.64 -11.83
N ASP A 306 13.62 -34.35 -12.75
CA ASP A 306 15.04 -34.41 -12.48
C ASP A 306 15.58 -33.00 -12.22
N PHE A 307 16.29 -32.85 -11.12
CA PHE A 307 16.96 -31.62 -10.72
C PHE A 307 18.48 -31.85 -10.62
N GLY A 308 18.96 -33.02 -11.02
CA GLY A 308 20.35 -33.43 -10.98
C GLY A 308 20.97 -33.25 -9.58
N GLN A 309 22.21 -32.81 -9.58
CA GLN A 309 22.99 -32.57 -8.36
C GLN A 309 22.55 -31.33 -7.56
N ALA A 310 21.57 -30.54 -8.04
CA ALA A 310 21.06 -29.40 -7.30
C ALA A 310 20.39 -29.80 -5.97
N PHE A 311 19.84 -31.02 -5.87
CA PHE A 311 19.27 -31.53 -4.62
C PHE A 311 20.33 -31.82 -3.55
N TYR A 312 21.54 -32.17 -3.97
CA TYR A 312 22.67 -32.41 -3.10
C TYR A 312 23.36 -31.09 -2.73
N TRP A 313 23.74 -30.30 -3.74
CA TRP A 313 24.58 -29.12 -3.52
C TRP A 313 23.84 -27.90 -2.98
N LEU A 314 22.61 -27.59 -3.41
CA LEU A 314 21.94 -26.36 -2.95
C LEU A 314 21.75 -26.29 -1.43
N PRO A 315 21.31 -27.36 -0.73
CA PRO A 315 21.23 -27.33 0.74
C PRO A 315 22.58 -27.13 1.42
N LEU A 316 23.64 -27.79 0.94
CA LEU A 316 25.02 -27.65 1.46
C LEU A 316 25.53 -26.22 1.27
N LEU A 317 25.39 -25.68 0.06
CA LEU A 317 25.75 -24.30 -0.24
C LEU A 317 24.96 -23.32 0.63
N MET A 318 23.65 -23.50 0.80
CA MET A 318 22.84 -22.64 1.67
C MET A 318 23.29 -22.73 3.14
N TYR A 319 23.74 -23.89 3.61
CA TYR A 319 24.22 -24.11 4.98
C TYR A 319 25.51 -23.33 5.26
N TYR A 320 26.49 -23.39 4.35
CA TYR A 320 27.79 -22.72 4.54
C TYR A 320 27.85 -21.27 4.08
N THR A 321 26.92 -20.80 3.24
CA THR A 321 26.98 -19.43 2.71
C THR A 321 25.85 -18.54 3.22
N GLY A 322 24.77 -19.13 3.73
CA GLY A 322 23.53 -18.41 4.03
C GLY A 322 22.94 -17.65 2.82
N ALA A 323 23.41 -17.91 1.60
CA ALA A 323 22.98 -17.21 0.40
C ALA A 323 21.50 -17.49 0.10
N ARG A 324 20.84 -16.57 -0.62
CA ARG A 324 19.45 -16.79 -1.00
C ARG A 324 19.39 -17.92 -2.03
N ARG A 325 18.37 -18.76 -1.92
CA ARG A 325 18.16 -19.89 -2.83
C ARG A 325 18.24 -19.55 -4.32
N GLU A 326 17.69 -18.39 -4.73
CA GLU A 326 17.79 -17.96 -6.14
C GLU A 326 19.21 -17.52 -6.51
N GLU A 327 19.97 -16.92 -5.58
CA GLU A 327 21.36 -16.52 -5.81
C GLU A 327 22.20 -17.74 -6.19
N LEU A 328 22.02 -18.87 -5.50
CA LEU A 328 22.72 -20.12 -5.78
C LEU A 328 22.17 -20.86 -7.00
N ALA A 329 20.85 -20.92 -7.16
CA ALA A 329 20.22 -21.66 -8.25
C ALA A 329 20.49 -21.07 -9.64
N GLN A 330 20.79 -19.77 -9.72
CA GLN A 330 21.10 -19.08 -10.98
C GLN A 330 22.60 -18.99 -11.29
N LEU A 331 23.48 -19.60 -10.49
CA LEU A 331 24.91 -19.58 -10.73
C LEU A 331 25.23 -20.24 -12.08
N ALA A 332 26.13 -19.61 -12.84
CA ALA A 332 26.83 -20.22 -13.94
C ALA A 332 28.06 -20.96 -13.42
N ALA A 333 28.58 -21.92 -14.18
CA ALA A 333 29.79 -22.65 -13.79
C ALA A 333 30.99 -21.70 -13.61
N ARG A 334 31.11 -20.69 -14.49
CA ARG A 334 32.11 -19.62 -14.39
C ARG A 334 32.01 -18.74 -13.14
N ASP A 335 30.93 -18.80 -12.37
CA ASP A 335 30.85 -18.05 -11.11
C ASP A 335 31.58 -18.74 -9.96
N VAL A 336 32.05 -19.98 -10.14
CA VAL A 336 32.95 -20.66 -9.22
C VAL A 336 34.37 -20.33 -9.64
N LEU A 337 35.03 -19.49 -8.84
CA LEU A 337 36.30 -18.86 -9.17
C LEU A 337 37.31 -19.09 -8.06
N THR A 338 38.58 -18.83 -8.36
CA THR A 338 39.64 -18.70 -7.36
C THR A 338 40.11 -17.26 -7.40
N ASP A 339 40.15 -16.58 -6.25
CA ASP A 339 40.63 -15.21 -6.18
C ASP A 339 42.16 -15.13 -6.32
N GLU A 340 42.71 -13.91 -6.37
CA GLU A 340 44.15 -13.67 -6.50
C GLU A 340 44.98 -14.25 -5.34
N ALA A 341 44.35 -14.45 -4.17
CA ALA A 341 44.97 -15.04 -2.99
C ALA A 341 44.86 -16.57 -2.95
N GLY A 342 44.31 -17.20 -4.00
CA GLY A 342 44.14 -18.65 -4.09
C GLY A 342 42.93 -19.19 -3.33
N VAL A 343 41.98 -18.35 -2.94
CA VAL A 343 40.77 -18.74 -2.19
C VAL A 343 39.65 -19.12 -3.17
N PRO A 344 39.16 -20.38 -3.16
CA PRO A 344 37.99 -20.77 -3.94
C PRO A 344 36.74 -20.07 -3.42
N CYS A 345 35.94 -19.50 -4.31
CA CYS A 345 34.80 -18.67 -3.96
C CYS A 345 33.67 -18.71 -5.01
N LEU A 346 32.48 -18.28 -4.59
CA LEU A 346 31.33 -18.04 -5.43
C LEU A 346 31.19 -16.55 -5.74
N SER A 347 31.09 -16.19 -7.01
CA SER A 347 30.65 -14.88 -7.47
C SER A 347 29.13 -14.82 -7.54
N ILE A 348 28.50 -14.15 -6.59
CA ILE A 348 27.07 -13.83 -6.67
C ILE A 348 26.94 -12.54 -7.46
N LEU A 349 26.99 -12.64 -8.80
CA LEU A 349 26.93 -11.52 -9.75
C LEU A 349 27.93 -10.39 -9.40
N ALA A 350 29.13 -10.72 -8.93
CA ALA A 350 30.12 -9.72 -8.51
C ALA A 350 31.25 -9.53 -9.54
N ALA A 351 31.59 -10.58 -10.31
CA ALA A 351 32.76 -10.57 -11.17
C ALA A 351 32.53 -10.10 -12.61
N GLN A 352 31.29 -10.18 -13.14
CA GLN A 352 31.04 -9.96 -14.59
C GLN A 352 29.67 -9.30 -14.84
N GLU A 353 29.63 -7.96 -14.92
CA GLU A 353 28.37 -7.21 -15.07
C GLU A 353 27.71 -7.38 -16.45
N GLU A 354 28.49 -7.47 -17.53
CA GLU A 354 27.97 -7.52 -18.91
C GLU A 354 27.43 -8.89 -19.32
N ALA A 355 27.90 -9.97 -18.67
CA ALA A 355 27.55 -11.36 -19.02
C ALA A 355 26.31 -11.90 -18.26
N ASP A 356 25.65 -11.06 -17.46
CA ASP A 356 24.59 -11.43 -16.52
C ASP A 356 23.16 -11.28 -17.08
N ALA A 357 22.99 -11.19 -18.40
CA ALA A 357 21.71 -10.94 -19.05
C ALA A 357 20.59 -11.87 -18.53
N GLY A 358 19.60 -11.30 -17.83
CA GLY A 358 18.45 -12.01 -17.27
C GLY A 358 18.61 -12.51 -15.83
N ARG A 359 19.82 -12.46 -15.25
CA ARG A 359 20.09 -12.79 -13.84
C ARG A 359 19.95 -11.54 -12.99
N THR A 360 19.42 -11.69 -11.78
CA THR A 360 19.22 -10.56 -10.87
C THR A 360 19.40 -10.97 -9.42
N VAL A 361 19.86 -10.01 -8.62
CA VAL A 361 19.84 -10.08 -7.16
C VAL A 361 18.82 -9.09 -6.59
N LYS A 362 18.52 -9.20 -5.30
CA LYS A 362 17.45 -8.43 -4.66
C LYS A 362 17.77 -6.92 -4.54
N ASN A 363 19.03 -6.58 -4.31
CA ASN A 363 19.54 -5.22 -4.15
C ASN A 363 21.03 -5.17 -4.54
N GLN A 364 21.60 -3.98 -4.69
CA GLN A 364 23.01 -3.83 -5.06
C GLN A 364 23.96 -4.53 -4.07
N GLY A 365 23.70 -4.39 -2.76
CA GLY A 365 24.47 -5.06 -1.70
C GLY A 365 24.37 -6.60 -1.66
N SER A 366 23.58 -7.23 -2.53
CA SER A 366 23.62 -8.68 -2.72
C SER A 366 24.78 -9.12 -3.61
N ARG A 367 25.32 -8.24 -4.46
CA ARG A 367 26.47 -8.56 -5.32
C ARG A 367 27.71 -8.71 -4.45
N ARG A 368 28.29 -9.91 -4.40
CA ARG A 368 29.42 -10.23 -3.52
C ARG A 368 30.15 -11.50 -3.92
N MET A 369 31.40 -11.59 -3.47
CA MET A 369 32.18 -12.82 -3.50
C MET A 369 32.02 -13.55 -2.15
N VAL A 370 31.83 -14.87 -2.18
CA VAL A 370 31.64 -15.70 -0.98
C VAL A 370 32.62 -16.87 -0.99
N PRO A 371 33.58 -16.96 -0.06
CA PRO A 371 34.49 -18.10 0.03
C PRO A 371 33.76 -19.43 0.22
N LEU A 372 34.34 -20.50 -0.30
CA LEU A 372 33.89 -21.85 -0.07
C LEU A 372 34.47 -22.40 1.23
N HIS A 373 33.64 -23.09 2.01
CA HIS A 373 34.08 -23.81 3.20
C HIS A 373 34.85 -25.09 2.81
N ASP A 374 35.82 -25.49 3.63
CA ASP A 374 36.71 -26.65 3.36
C ASP A 374 35.92 -27.96 3.19
N ASP A 375 34.83 -28.15 3.92
CA ASP A 375 33.90 -29.28 3.73
C ASP A 375 33.31 -29.36 2.32
N LEU A 376 32.96 -28.23 1.69
CA LEU A 376 32.44 -28.23 0.31
C LEU A 376 33.51 -28.69 -0.68
N ILE A 377 34.76 -28.26 -0.45
CA ILE A 377 35.92 -28.66 -1.25
C ILE A 377 36.16 -30.16 -1.06
N THR A 378 36.16 -30.65 0.19
CA THR A 378 36.35 -32.06 0.55
C THR A 378 35.28 -32.97 -0.06
N LEU A 379 34.03 -32.48 -0.14
CA LEU A 379 32.92 -33.21 -0.76
C LEU A 379 32.97 -33.23 -2.29
N GLY A 380 33.91 -32.53 -2.92
CA GLY A 380 34.12 -32.56 -4.37
C GLY A 380 33.35 -31.48 -5.15
N PHE A 381 33.02 -30.34 -4.52
CA PHE A 381 32.24 -29.29 -5.18
C PHE A 381 32.98 -28.64 -6.34
N LEU A 382 34.31 -28.49 -6.24
CA LEU A 382 35.12 -27.87 -7.30
C LEU A 382 35.18 -28.76 -8.54
N GLU A 383 35.31 -30.07 -8.34
CA GLU A 383 35.27 -31.11 -9.36
C GLU A 383 33.91 -31.15 -10.04
N TYR A 384 32.83 -31.06 -9.24
CA TYR A 384 31.48 -30.94 -9.78
C TYR A 384 31.34 -29.70 -10.67
N SER A 385 31.79 -28.53 -10.19
CA SER A 385 31.72 -27.29 -10.96
C SER A 385 32.54 -27.35 -12.24
N GLY A 386 33.76 -27.88 -12.17
CA GLY A 386 34.66 -28.04 -13.32
C GLY A 386 34.14 -29.04 -14.36
N SER A 387 33.25 -29.96 -13.97
CA SER A 387 32.58 -30.86 -14.92
C SER A 387 31.43 -30.21 -15.71
N GLN A 388 30.99 -29.01 -15.32
CA GLN A 388 29.95 -28.27 -16.05
C GLN A 388 30.57 -27.46 -17.20
N ALA A 389 29.76 -27.14 -18.22
CA ALA A 389 30.20 -26.24 -19.28
C ALA A 389 30.47 -24.85 -18.70
N ALA A 390 31.63 -24.24 -19.01
CA ALA A 390 32.08 -22.98 -18.41
C ALA A 390 31.05 -21.84 -18.53
N ASP A 391 30.45 -21.67 -19.71
CA ASP A 391 29.37 -20.69 -19.96
C ASP A 391 27.96 -21.22 -19.67
N GLY A 392 27.86 -22.46 -19.19
CA GLY A 392 26.61 -23.10 -18.81
C GLY A 392 26.19 -22.76 -17.38
N GLN A 393 24.99 -23.21 -17.03
CA GLN A 393 24.54 -23.15 -15.64
C GLN A 393 25.34 -24.12 -14.78
N LEU A 394 25.61 -23.72 -13.53
CA LEU A 394 26.19 -24.61 -12.53
C LEU A 394 25.26 -25.79 -12.23
N PHE A 395 23.95 -25.59 -12.34
CA PHE A 395 22.93 -26.64 -12.19
C PHE A 395 22.08 -26.78 -13.46
N PRO A 396 22.57 -27.49 -14.52
CA PRO A 396 21.91 -27.52 -15.83
C PRO A 396 20.49 -28.08 -15.86
N MET A 397 20.13 -28.90 -14.87
CA MET A 397 18.81 -29.51 -14.77
C MET A 397 17.76 -28.56 -14.14
N LEU A 398 18.17 -27.41 -13.59
CA LEU A 398 17.24 -26.41 -13.12
C LEU A 398 16.63 -25.66 -14.30
N LYS A 399 15.31 -25.68 -14.40
CA LYS A 399 14.58 -24.94 -15.44
C LYS A 399 13.96 -23.68 -14.83
N PRO A 400 14.09 -22.51 -15.49
CA PRO A 400 13.47 -21.29 -15.00
C PRO A 400 11.95 -21.41 -15.06
N ASN A 401 11.26 -20.80 -14.11
CA ASN A 401 9.81 -20.63 -14.19
C ASN A 401 9.47 -19.55 -15.26
N PRO A 402 8.19 -19.31 -15.58
CA PRO A 402 7.81 -18.26 -16.54
C PRO A 402 8.29 -16.84 -16.18
N GLY A 403 8.65 -16.60 -14.90
CA GLY A 403 9.24 -15.34 -14.45
C GLY A 403 10.78 -15.30 -14.53
N GLY A 404 11.43 -16.32 -15.11
CA GLY A 404 12.88 -16.39 -15.26
C GLY A 404 13.64 -16.86 -14.01
N TYR A 405 12.97 -17.38 -12.98
CA TYR A 405 13.60 -17.81 -11.72
C TYR A 405 13.85 -19.32 -11.68
N TYR A 406 15.08 -19.74 -11.40
CA TYR A 406 15.51 -21.14 -11.41
C TYR A 406 15.13 -21.89 -10.13
N SER A 407 15.04 -21.17 -9.00
CA SER A 407 14.87 -21.81 -7.69
C SER A 407 13.42 -22.16 -7.34
N VAL A 408 12.43 -21.69 -8.11
CA VAL A 408 11.01 -21.79 -7.73
C VAL A 408 10.52 -23.23 -7.73
N ASN A 409 10.82 -23.98 -8.80
CA ASN A 409 10.39 -25.37 -8.93
C ASN A 409 11.16 -26.29 -8.00
N TRP A 410 12.48 -26.12 -7.93
CA TRP A 410 13.33 -26.83 -6.96
C TRP A 410 12.86 -26.58 -5.52
N GLY A 411 12.56 -25.34 -5.15
CA GLY A 411 12.11 -24.99 -3.80
C GLY A 411 10.79 -25.65 -3.40
N LYS A 412 9.85 -25.84 -4.35
CA LYS A 412 8.62 -26.61 -4.11
C LYS A 412 8.93 -28.09 -3.91
N ALA A 413 9.82 -28.65 -4.74
CA ALA A 413 10.23 -30.03 -4.66
C ALA A 413 11.00 -30.32 -3.36
N TRP A 414 11.90 -29.43 -2.95
CA TRP A 414 12.63 -29.49 -1.68
C TRP A 414 11.71 -29.41 -0.46
N ALA A 415 10.76 -28.47 -0.44
CA ALA A 415 9.77 -28.39 0.63
C ALA A 415 8.92 -29.67 0.73
N ASN A 416 8.59 -30.29 -0.42
CA ASN A 416 7.88 -31.55 -0.45
C ASN A 416 8.76 -32.73 0.00
N TYR A 417 10.04 -32.73 -0.35
CA TYR A 417 11.03 -33.72 0.09
C TYR A 417 11.21 -33.71 1.61
N LEU A 418 11.44 -32.52 2.19
CA LEU A 418 11.54 -32.36 3.64
C LEU A 418 10.29 -32.86 4.36
N ARG A 419 9.10 -32.56 3.83
CA ARG A 419 7.84 -33.01 4.45
C ARG A 419 7.59 -34.50 4.29
N LYS A 420 7.72 -35.05 3.08
CA LYS A 420 7.25 -36.41 2.77
C LYS A 420 8.31 -37.49 2.92
N THR A 421 9.58 -37.16 2.68
CA THR A 421 10.68 -38.13 2.71
C THR A 421 11.48 -38.00 3.99
N VAL A 422 11.86 -36.78 4.37
CA VAL A 422 12.58 -36.54 5.65
C VAL A 422 11.61 -36.58 6.84
N ASN A 423 10.30 -36.42 6.60
CA ASN A 423 9.28 -36.31 7.64
C ASN A 423 9.65 -35.23 8.68
N LEU A 424 10.09 -34.07 8.18
CA LEU A 424 10.56 -32.96 9.00
C LEU A 424 9.38 -32.08 9.44
N ASP A 425 9.11 -32.04 10.75
CA ASP A 425 8.20 -31.09 11.37
C ASP A 425 9.02 -29.92 11.93
N SER A 426 9.04 -28.82 11.17
CA SER A 426 9.83 -27.63 11.47
C SER A 426 9.04 -26.37 11.22
N THR A 427 9.23 -25.38 12.10
CA THR A 427 8.72 -24.02 11.87
C THR A 427 9.62 -23.20 10.93
N ALA A 428 10.85 -23.66 10.68
CA ALA A 428 11.78 -23.00 9.79
C ALA A 428 11.31 -23.11 8.33
N SER A 429 11.58 -22.07 7.54
CA SER A 429 11.30 -22.11 6.11
C SER A 429 12.20 -23.15 5.43
N PRO A 430 11.67 -24.01 4.53
CA PRO A 430 12.44 -25.07 3.85
C PRO A 430 13.79 -24.66 3.25
N ALA A 431 13.90 -23.42 2.78
CA ALA A 431 15.15 -22.88 2.23
C ALA A 431 15.70 -21.72 3.08
N HIS A 432 14.86 -20.76 3.47
CA HIS A 432 15.32 -19.60 4.23
C HIS A 432 15.75 -19.95 5.67
N GLY A 433 15.36 -21.14 6.17
CA GLY A 433 15.82 -21.69 7.43
C GLY A 433 17.34 -21.85 7.48
N PHE A 434 17.96 -22.27 6.38
CA PHE A 434 19.43 -22.39 6.29
C PHE A 434 20.14 -21.04 6.47
N ARG A 435 19.60 -19.95 5.91
CA ARG A 435 20.18 -18.61 6.11
C ARG A 435 20.10 -18.16 7.57
N HIS A 436 18.99 -18.45 8.25
CA HIS A 436 18.88 -18.19 9.69
C HIS A 436 19.84 -19.07 10.48
N THR A 437 19.93 -20.36 10.15
CA THR A 437 20.89 -21.30 10.73
C THR A 437 22.32 -20.81 10.55
N PHE A 438 22.73 -20.39 9.35
CA PHE A 438 24.05 -19.84 9.08
C PHE A 438 24.39 -18.67 10.01
N LYS A 439 23.48 -17.69 10.16
CA LYS A 439 23.67 -16.59 11.11
C LYS A 439 23.75 -17.06 12.57
N THR A 440 22.94 -18.04 12.96
CA THR A 440 23.00 -18.64 14.31
C THR A 440 24.35 -19.31 14.53
N LEU A 441 24.84 -20.11 13.58
CA LEU A 441 26.14 -20.78 13.66
C LEU A 441 27.31 -19.78 13.70
N CYS A 442 27.26 -18.73 12.89
CA CYS A 442 28.26 -17.65 12.94
C CYS A 442 28.35 -17.04 14.34
N ARG A 443 27.21 -16.72 14.95
CA ARG A 443 27.17 -16.19 16.32
C ARG A 443 27.70 -17.19 17.35
N GLN A 444 27.39 -18.48 17.19
CA GLN A 444 27.91 -19.54 18.07
C GLN A 444 29.43 -19.71 17.94
N ALA A 445 29.97 -19.58 16.73
CA ALA A 445 31.40 -19.67 16.44
C ALA A 445 32.18 -18.36 16.75
N GLY A 446 31.49 -17.31 17.20
CA GLY A 446 32.10 -16.01 17.47
C GLY A 446 32.53 -15.24 16.22
N ILE A 447 31.94 -15.53 15.06
CA ILE A 447 32.21 -14.80 13.81
C ILE A 447 31.56 -13.41 13.88
N PRO A 448 32.34 -12.33 13.73
CA PRO A 448 31.85 -10.95 13.76
C PRO A 448 30.66 -10.68 12.83
N GLU A 449 29.79 -9.74 13.23
CA GLU A 449 28.55 -9.43 12.50
C GLU A 449 28.77 -8.81 11.13
N ASP A 450 29.75 -7.91 11.01
CA ASP A 450 30.19 -7.34 9.75
C ASP A 450 30.65 -8.43 8.75
N ILE A 451 31.34 -9.47 9.22
CA ILE A 451 31.80 -10.59 8.37
C ILE A 451 30.62 -11.45 7.92
N HIS A 452 29.75 -11.89 8.83
CA HIS A 452 28.62 -12.71 8.41
C HIS A 452 27.56 -11.93 7.63
N ASP A 453 27.48 -10.60 7.79
CA ASP A 453 26.69 -9.72 6.93
C ASP A 453 27.29 -9.55 5.54
N ALA A 454 28.62 -9.43 5.44
CA ALA A 454 29.33 -9.46 4.16
C ALA A 454 29.08 -10.78 3.42
N ILE A 455 29.16 -11.93 4.11
CA ILE A 455 28.87 -13.25 3.50
C ILE A 455 27.41 -13.35 3.04
N THR A 456 26.47 -12.84 3.84
CA THR A 456 25.04 -12.98 3.55
C THR A 456 24.49 -11.87 2.64
N GLY A 457 25.23 -10.79 2.38
CA GLY A 457 24.76 -9.63 1.64
C GLY A 457 23.66 -8.88 2.38
N HIS A 458 23.81 -8.71 3.71
CA HIS A 458 22.97 -7.79 4.48
C HIS A 458 23.65 -6.43 4.56
N THR A 459 22.89 -5.39 4.23
CA THR A 459 23.32 -4.00 4.36
C THR A 459 22.35 -3.31 5.31
N ASP A 460 22.85 -2.83 6.45
CA ASP A 460 22.02 -2.12 7.44
C ASP A 460 21.78 -0.64 7.09
N GLY A 461 22.15 -0.22 5.87
CA GLY A 461 22.00 1.16 5.40
C GLY A 461 22.92 2.16 6.11
N SER A 462 23.80 1.70 7.00
CA SER A 462 24.80 2.53 7.65
C SER A 462 25.96 2.82 6.70
N VAL A 463 26.16 4.10 6.36
CA VAL A 463 27.27 4.62 5.54
C VAL A 463 28.65 4.13 6.00
N SER A 464 28.81 3.83 7.31
CA SER A 464 30.05 3.29 7.88
C SER A 464 30.51 1.95 7.29
N ARG A 465 29.62 1.15 6.68
CA ARG A 465 29.99 -0.12 6.01
C ARG A 465 30.36 0.05 4.54
N GLU A 466 30.30 1.26 3.99
CA GLU A 466 30.72 1.57 2.61
C GLU A 466 32.23 1.85 2.51
N TYR A 467 32.92 2.04 3.64
CA TYR A 467 34.37 2.28 3.67
C TYR A 467 35.18 0.98 3.78
N GLY A 468 35.91 0.65 2.72
CA GLY A 468 36.77 -0.53 2.63
C GLY A 468 36.03 -1.80 2.21
N CYS A 469 36.77 -2.76 1.65
CA CYS A 469 36.25 -4.09 1.35
C CYS A 469 36.72 -5.08 2.44
N MET A 470 35.81 -5.95 2.90
CA MET A 470 36.19 -7.07 3.76
C MET A 470 37.02 -8.06 2.92
N PRO A 471 38.30 -8.32 3.23
CA PRO A 471 39.13 -9.19 2.41
C PRO A 471 38.59 -10.62 2.37
N LEU A 472 38.55 -11.25 1.19
CA LEU A 472 38.05 -12.61 1.04
C LEU A 472 38.81 -13.64 1.87
N SER A 473 40.14 -13.48 1.99
CA SER A 473 40.98 -14.31 2.85
C SER A 473 40.55 -14.26 4.32
N ARG A 474 40.17 -13.08 4.81
CA ARG A 474 39.66 -12.89 6.18
C ARG A 474 38.30 -13.57 6.37
N ILE A 475 37.42 -13.43 5.38
CA ILE A 475 36.12 -14.13 5.38
C ILE A 475 36.32 -15.64 5.40
N ALA A 476 37.24 -16.16 4.58
CA ALA A 476 37.54 -17.58 4.48
C ALA A 476 38.10 -18.14 5.79
N GLU A 477 39.01 -17.41 6.44
CA GLU A 477 39.57 -17.79 7.74
C GLU A 477 38.48 -17.95 8.81
N GLU A 478 37.57 -16.97 8.90
CA GLU A 478 36.46 -17.02 9.85
C GLU A 478 35.44 -18.11 9.50
N LEU A 479 35.22 -18.36 8.21
CA LEU A 479 34.27 -19.37 7.75
C LEU A 479 34.67 -20.78 8.23
N ARG A 480 35.97 -21.09 8.34
CA ARG A 480 36.48 -22.37 8.86
C ARG A 480 36.11 -22.65 10.32
N LYS A 481 35.66 -21.64 11.07
CA LYS A 481 35.17 -21.82 12.45
C LYS A 481 33.78 -22.45 12.51
N LEU A 482 33.07 -22.52 11.40
CA LEU A 482 31.77 -23.17 11.34
C LEU A 482 31.93 -24.69 11.57
N PRO A 483 30.95 -25.32 12.24
CA PRO A 483 31.00 -26.76 12.45
C PRO A 483 30.84 -27.51 11.12
N PRO A 484 31.37 -28.74 11.04
CA PRO A 484 31.17 -29.56 9.86
C PRO A 484 29.70 -29.92 9.65
N VAL A 485 29.35 -30.24 8.40
CA VAL A 485 27.97 -30.59 8.04
C VAL A 485 27.58 -31.89 8.76
N PRO A 486 26.46 -31.92 9.50
CA PRO A 486 26.11 -33.10 10.27
C PRO A 486 25.98 -34.37 9.41
N ALA A 487 26.67 -35.44 9.80
CA ALA A 487 26.52 -36.80 9.28
C ALA A 487 26.91 -37.06 7.80
N ILE A 488 27.73 -36.20 7.19
CA ILE A 488 28.28 -36.43 5.84
C ILE A 488 29.80 -36.59 5.89
N LEU A 489 30.48 -35.74 6.65
CA LEU A 489 31.91 -35.80 6.99
C LEU A 489 32.03 -36.14 8.49
#